data_AF-A0A350BY11-F1
#
_entry.id   AF-A0A350BY11-F1
#
_cell.length_a   1.000
_cell.length_b   1.000
_cell.length_c   1.000
_cell.angle_alpha   90.00
_cell.angle_beta   90.00
_cell.angle_gamma   90.00
#
_symmetry.space_group_name_H-M   'P 1'
#
loop_
_entity.id
_entity.type
_entity.pdbx_description
1 polymer ?
#
loop_
_entity_poly.entity_id
_entity_poly.type
_entity_poly.pdbx_seq_one_letter_code
_entity_poly.pdbx_strand_id
1 'polypeptide(L)' 'MAEENKEMTIEESFARLEGMVKALDSDEITLEESFKLYEEGMKLIKDVSGRIDLVEKKIRILESQGGTEDFE' A
#
# COMPACT_ATOMS: atom_id res chain seq x y z
N MET A 1 13.43 5.62 24.06
CA MET A 1 13.31 4.56 23.04
C MET A 1 12.79 5.26 21.81
N ALA A 2 13.63 5.40 20.77
CA ALA A 2 13.22 6.08 19.55
C ALA A 2 12.29 5.14 18.79
N GLU A 3 11.00 5.48 18.72
CA GLU A 3 10.09 4.89 17.75
C GLU A 3 10.58 5.34 16.37
N GLU A 4 11.43 4.51 15.77
CA GLU A 4 11.72 4.60 14.35
C GLU A 4 10.39 4.44 13.63
N ASN A 5 9.94 5.53 13.00
CA ASN A 5 8.75 5.60 12.17
C ASN A 5 8.97 4.68 10.95
N LYS A 6 8.77 3.39 11.17
CA LYS A 6 8.97 2.36 10.16
C LYS A 6 7.83 2.48 9.18
N GLU A 7 8.12 2.99 7.98
CA GLU A 7 7.16 2.97 6.88
C GLU A 7 6.67 1.53 6.70
N MET A 8 5.36 1.33 6.80
CA MET A 8 4.75 0.01 6.59
C MET A 8 5.19 -0.55 5.23
N THR A 9 5.46 -1.84 5.13
CA THR A 9 5.71 -2.48 3.83
C THR A 9 4.44 -2.51 2.97
N ILE A 10 4.57 -2.85 1.69
CA ILE A 10 3.41 -3.00 0.80
C ILE A 10 2.49 -4.12 1.32
N GLU A 11 3.08 -5.24 1.77
CA GLU A 11 2.37 -6.37 2.35
C GLU A 11 1.63 -6.00 3.64
N GLU A 12 2.27 -5.22 4.52
CA GLU A 12 1.63 -4.71 5.74
C GLU A 12 0.45 -3.77 5.41
N SER A 13 0.58 -2.94 4.36
CA SER A 13 -0.51 -2.09 3.89
C SER A 13 -1.69 -2.89 3.34
N PHE A 14 -1.43 -3.99 2.61
CA PHE A 14 -2.50 -4.90 2.18
C PHE A 14 -3.18 -5.59 3.36
N ALA A 15 -2.41 -6.08 4.33
CA ALA A 15 -2.98 -6.69 5.54
C ALA A 15 -3.86 -5.70 6.33
N ARG A 16 -3.45 -4.43 6.40
CA ARG A 16 -4.26 -3.36 7.01
C ARG A 16 -5.54 -3.07 6.22
N LEU A 17 -5.46 -3.02 4.88
CA LEU A 17 -6.66 -2.87 4.03
C LEU A 17 -7.65 -4.01 4.23
N GLU A 18 -7.19 -5.26 4.30
CA GLU A 18 -8.07 -6.39 4.59
C GLU A 18 -8.74 -6.26 5.97
N GLY A 19 -7.99 -5.79 6.97
CA GLY A 19 -8.54 -5.49 8.30
C GLY A 19 -9.64 -4.42 8.26
N MET A 20 -9.42 -3.35 7.49
CA MET A 20 -10.41 -2.28 7.30
C MET A 20 -11.67 -2.80 6.60
N VAL A 21 -11.53 -3.64 5.56
CA VAL A 21 -12.68 -4.24 4.86
C VAL A 21 -13.47 -5.13 5.81
N LYS A 22 -12.81 -5.96 6.62
CA LYS A 22 -13.48 -6.79 7.63
C LYS A 22 -14.22 -5.95 8.67
N ALA A 23 -13.65 -4.82 9.09
CA ALA A 23 -14.32 -3.92 10.02
C ALA A 23 -15.53 -3.22 9.39
N LEU A 24 -15.45 -2.85 8.11
CA LEU A 24 -16.57 -2.29 7.35
C LEU A 24 -17.72 -3.28 7.13
N ASP A 25 -17.42 -4.58 7.11
CA ASP A 25 -18.41 -5.67 6.95
C ASP A 25 -19.03 -6.10 8.30
N SER A 26 -18.61 -5.49 9.41
CA SER A 26 -19.15 -5.79 10.74
C SER A 26 -20.50 -5.11 10.96
N ASP A 27 -21.49 -5.85 11.47
CA ASP A 27 -22.81 -5.30 11.83
C ASP A 27 -22.76 -4.27 12.98
N GLU A 28 -21.65 -4.22 13.73
CA GLU A 28 -21.47 -3.31 14.87
C GLU A 28 -20.89 -1.93 14.46
N ILE A 29 -20.48 -1.76 13.19
CA ILE A 29 -19.86 -0.51 12.76
C ILE A 29 -20.88 0.61 12.59
N THR A 30 -20.59 1.77 13.15
CA THR A 30 -21.42 2.96 12.91
C THR A 30 -21.11 3.61 11.56
N LEU A 31 -22.06 4.37 11.03
CA LEU A 31 -21.86 5.12 9.79
C LEU A 31 -20.65 6.07 9.89
N GLU A 32 -20.45 6.73 11.03
CA GLU A 32 -19.31 7.64 11.23
C GLU A 32 -17.97 6.89 11.19
N GLU A 33 -17.90 5.71 11.81
CA GLU A 33 -16.71 4.85 11.77
C GLU A 33 -16.45 4.32 10.36
N SER A 34 -17.49 3.93 9.62
CA SER A 34 -17.34 3.50 8.24
C SER A 34 -16.77 4.60 7.34
N PHE A 35 -17.15 5.86 7.56
CA PHE A 35 -16.60 7.01 6.83
C PHE A 35 -15.12 7.22 7.16
N LYS A 36 -14.74 7.11 8.44
CA LYS A 36 -13.33 7.22 8.86
C LYS A 36 -12.48 6.11 8.25
N LEU A 37 -12.94 4.85 8.33
CA LEU A 37 -12.23 3.71 7.73
C LEU A 37 -12.11 3.84 6.21
N TYR A 38 -13.15 4.32 5.55
CA TYR A 38 -13.10 4.57 4.11
C TYR A 38 -12.06 5.64 3.75
N GLU A 39 -12.04 6.77 4.46
CA GLU A 39 -11.05 7.82 4.23
C GLU A 39 -9.62 7.32 4.48
N GLU A 40 -9.42 6.54 5.54
CA GLU A 40 -8.14 5.93 5.87
C GLU A 40 -7.69 4.92 4.82
N GLY A 41 -8.59 4.03 4.38
CA GLY A 41 -8.35 3.08 3.31
C GLY A 41 -7.98 3.75 1.99
N MET A 42 -8.68 4.84 1.63
CA MET A 42 -8.36 5.61 0.42
C MET A 42 -6.97 6.25 0.48
N LYS A 43 -6.56 6.77 1.65
CA LYS A 43 -5.20 7.30 1.84
C LYS A 43 -4.15 6.20 1.72
N LEU A 44 -4.41 5.05 2.32
CA LEU A 44 -3.50 3.90 2.28
C LEU A 44 -3.33 3.34 0.86
N ILE A 45 -4.42 3.20 0.10
CA ILE A 45 -4.38 2.80 -1.31
C ILE A 45 -3.54 3.78 -2.12
N LYS A 46 -3.75 5.09 -1.93
CA LYS A 46 -2.99 6.12 -2.64
C LYS A 46 -1.50 6.03 -2.36
N ASP A 47 -1.11 5.78 -1.11
CA ASP A 47 0.28 5.58 -0.71
C ASP A 47 0.90 4.35 -1.39
N VAL A 48 0.23 3.19 -1.27
CA VAL A 48 0.71 1.93 -1.86
C VAL A 48 0.85 2.03 -3.36
N SER A 49 -0.14 2.61 -4.06
CA SER A 49 -0.06 2.81 -5.50
C SER A 49 1.13 3.69 -5.90
N GLY A 50 1.38 4.77 -5.16
CA GLY A 50 2.54 5.64 -5.42
C GLY A 50 3.88 4.92 -5.22
N ARG A 51 3.95 4.00 -4.27
CA ARG A 51 5.15 3.18 -4.03
C ARG A 51 5.37 2.14 -5.12
N ILE A 52 4.30 1.50 -5.59
CA ILE A 52 4.34 0.57 -6.73
C ILE A 52 4.82 1.31 -7.98
N ASP A 53 4.25 2.49 -8.28
CA ASP A 53 4.68 3.32 -9.41
C ASP A 53 6.17 3.67 -9.35
N LEU A 54 6.70 3.92 -8.16
CA LEU A 54 8.12 4.23 -7.96
C LEU A 54 9.00 3.01 -8.20
N VAL A 55 8.57 1.82 -7.79
CA VAL A 55 9.26 0.56 -8.09
C VAL A 55 9.24 0.28 -9.59
N GLU A 56 8.09 0.43 -10.25
CA GLU A 56 7.98 0.26 -11.71
C GLU A 56 8.92 1.20 -12.47
N LYS A 57 8.98 2.48 -12.07
CA LYS A 57 9.91 3.46 -12.68
C LYS A 57 11.36 3.05 -12.49
N LYS A 58 11.73 2.55 -11.30
CA LYS A 58 13.09 2.05 -11.04
C LYS A 58 13.44 0.86 -11.92
N ILE A 59 12.52 -0.09 -12.07
CA ILE A 59 12.69 -1.25 -12.97
C ILE A 59 12.93 -0.77 -14.41
N ARG A 60 12.07 0.12 -14.93
CA ARG A 60 12.25 0.65 -16.30
C ARG A 60 13.57 1.37 -16.51
N ILE A 61 14.05 2.10 -15.51
CA ILE A 61 15.36 2.78 -15.57
C ILE A 61 16.48 1.73 -15.65
N LEU A 62 16.40 0.66 -14.84
CA LEU A 62 17.38 -0.43 -14.87
C LEU A 62 17.38 -1.16 -16.23
N GLU A 63 16.20 -1.47 -16.77
CA GLU A 63 16.05 -2.06 -18.12
C GLU A 63 16.64 -1.13 -19.19
N SER A 64 16.38 0.18 -19.10
CA SER A 64 16.88 1.18 -20.04
C SER A 64 18.38 1.46 -19.93
N GLN A 65 19.01 1.12 -18.80
CA GLN A 65 20.43 1.33 -18.54
C GLN A 65 21.32 0.11 -18.85
N GLY A 66 20.75 -1.03 -19.29
CA GLY A 66 21.50 -2.16 -19.82
C GLY A 66 21.20 -3.48 -19.13
N GLY A 67 20.03 -4.05 -19.39
CA GLY A 67 19.64 -5.38 -18.91
C GLY A 67 18.78 -6.15 -19.91
N THR A 68 19.14 -6.11 -21.19
CA THR A 68 18.58 -6.99 -22.24
C THR A 68 19.65 -7.86 -22.89
N GLU A 69 20.68 -8.21 -22.10
CA GLU A 69 21.61 -9.29 -22.43
C GLU A 69 21.49 -10.28 -21.26
N ASP A 70 21.20 -11.55 -21.56
CA ASP A 70 21.16 -12.68 -20.62
C ASP A 70 19.82 -13.03 -19.91
N PHE A 71 18.71 -13.01 -20.65
CA PHE A 71 17.64 -13.99 -20.41
C PHE A 71 17.50 -14.89 -21.66
N GLU A 72 18.50 -15.75 -21.88
CA GLU A 72 18.28 -17.05 -22.55
C GLU A 72 17.91 -18.12 -21.51
#